data_AF-A0A0N4VVU2-F1
#
_entry.id   AF-A0A0N4VVU2-F1
#
_cell.length_a   1.000
_cell.length_b   1.000
_cell.length_c   1.000
_cell.angle_alpha   90.00
_cell.angle_beta   90.00
_cell.angle_gamma   90.00
#
_symmetry.space_group_name_H-M   'P 1'
#
loop_
_entity.id
_entity.type
_entity.pdbx_description
1 polymer ?
#
loop_
_entity_poly.entity_id
_entity_poly.type
_entity_poly.pdbx_seq_one_letter_code
_entity_poly.pdbx_strand_id
1 'polypeptide(L)'
;MEKLTNLNLHLFFEVFKWYLDGRFWRMFNAKYPGLPSIRDNIYEQTALIATHVHEFAEFTHPTTNMIRYVGGFAINDPQPLSKELDDLLNKRPATILFCMGSLAQSREMPDQLKKVFIETFTSLPNITFIWKYEESDHSLFKNAPNIYTMKWVPQTDLLADQRLSLFITHGGVNSMLES
;
A
#
# COMPACT_ATOMS: atom_id res chain seq x y z
N MET A 1 30.62 5.26 15.48
CA MET A 1 29.38 4.54 15.83
C MET A 1 28.49 4.36 14.61
N GLU A 2 28.04 5.44 13.95
CA GLU A 2 27.15 5.39 12.78
C GLU A 2 27.65 4.50 11.62
N LYS A 3 28.92 4.61 11.22
CA LYS A 3 29.51 3.77 10.16
C LYS A 3 29.48 2.27 10.47
N LEU A 4 29.62 1.89 11.75
CA LEU A 4 29.57 0.49 12.17
C LEU A 4 28.12 -0.02 12.16
N THR A 5 27.16 0.81 12.57
CA THR A 5 25.73 0.50 12.46
C THR A 5 25.31 0.30 11.01
N ASN A 6 25.73 1.20 10.10
CA ASN A 6 25.43 1.10 8.68
C ASN A 6 26.05 -0.16 8.05
N LEU A 7 27.28 -0.51 8.43
CA LEU A 7 27.92 -1.74 7.98
C LEU A 7 27.18 -2.99 8.47
N ASN A 8 26.77 -3.02 9.74
CA ASN A 8 26.01 -4.14 10.30
C ASN A 8 24.64 -4.28 9.62
N LEU A 9 23.93 -3.17 9.38
CA LEU A 9 22.69 -3.16 8.63
C LEU A 9 22.89 -3.67 7.21
N HIS A 10 23.93 -3.21 6.52
CA HIS A 10 24.26 -3.67 5.17
C HIS A 10 24.50 -5.18 5.13
N LEU A 11 25.34 -5.70 6.02
CA LEU A 11 25.60 -7.14 6.12
C LEU A 11 24.34 -7.94 6.45
N PHE A 12 23.52 -7.44 7.39
CA PHE A 12 22.24 -8.05 7.71
C PHE A 12 21.34 -8.14 6.48
N PHE A 13 21.17 -7.04 5.73
CA PHE A 13 20.34 -7.03 4.53
C PHE A 13 20.87 -7.95 3.43
N GLU A 14 22.20 -8.02 3.22
CA GLU A 14 22.77 -8.92 2.21
C GLU A 14 22.55 -10.39 2.57
N VAL A 15 22.77 -10.78 3.84
CA VAL A 15 22.49 -12.15 4.30
C VAL A 15 20.99 -12.45 4.23
N PHE A 16 20.14 -11.49 4.61
CA PHE A 16 18.69 -11.63 4.58
C PHE A 16 18.16 -11.80 3.15
N LYS A 17 18.63 -10.98 2.20
CA LYS A 17 18.31 -11.11 0.77
C LYS A 17 18.73 -12.49 0.25
N TRP A 18 19.97 -12.91 0.49
CA TRP A 18 20.45 -14.22 0.06
C TRP A 18 19.59 -15.37 0.58
N TYR A 19 19.18 -15.31 1.86
CA TYR A 19 18.30 -16.29 2.45
C TYR A 19 16.91 -16.30 1.79
N LEU A 20 16.30 -15.12 1.59
CA LEU A 20 14.99 -15.00 0.95
C LEU A 20 15.03 -15.45 -0.51
N ASP A 21 16.02 -15.01 -1.28
CA ASP A 21 16.22 -15.38 -2.68
C ASP A 21 16.36 -16.90 -2.82
N GLY A 22 17.15 -17.54 -1.95
CA GLY A 22 17.31 -18.99 -1.94
C GLY A 22 16.02 -19.74 -1.55
N ARG A 23 15.16 -19.16 -0.70
CA ARG A 23 13.84 -19.75 -0.39
C ARG A 23 12.87 -19.58 -1.54
N PHE A 24 12.76 -18.36 -2.07
CA PHE A 24 11.89 -18.03 -3.19
C PHE A 24 12.25 -18.84 -4.43
N TRP A 25 13.54 -18.90 -4.79
CA TRP A 25 14.03 -19.67 -5.93
C TRP A 25 13.70 -21.15 -5.81
N ARG A 26 13.87 -21.76 -4.63
CA ARG A 26 13.49 -23.16 -4.40
C ARG A 26 12.00 -23.40 -4.63
N MET A 27 11.14 -22.53 -4.09
CA MET A 27 9.69 -22.63 -4.28
C MET A 27 9.28 -22.41 -5.73
N PHE A 28 9.88 -21.42 -6.39
CA PHE A 28 9.62 -21.10 -7.78
C PHE A 28 10.05 -22.24 -8.70
N ASN A 29 11.29 -22.73 -8.57
CA ASN A 29 11.82 -23.83 -9.38
C ASN A 29 11.09 -25.15 -9.15
N ALA A 30 10.55 -25.40 -7.95
CA ALA A 30 9.69 -26.55 -7.69
C ALA A 30 8.37 -26.50 -8.50
N LYS A 31 7.86 -25.29 -8.79
CA LYS A 31 6.65 -25.09 -9.58
C LYS A 31 6.92 -24.93 -11.08
N TYR A 32 8.05 -24.31 -11.43
CA TYR A 32 8.47 -24.00 -12.80
C TYR A 32 9.93 -24.44 -13.02
N PRO A 33 10.17 -25.74 -13.20
CA PRO A 33 11.53 -26.27 -13.33
C PRO A 33 12.17 -25.88 -14.68
N GLY A 34 13.50 -25.79 -14.69
CA GLY A 34 14.30 -25.61 -15.91
C GLY A 34 14.57 -24.16 -16.30
N LEU A 35 14.13 -23.20 -15.48
CA LEU A 35 14.48 -21.80 -15.64
C LEU A 35 15.86 -21.50 -15.01
N PRO A 36 16.70 -20.63 -15.62
CA PRO A 36 17.93 -20.14 -14.99
C PRO A 36 17.63 -19.43 -13.67
N SER A 37 18.62 -19.36 -12.77
CA SER A 37 18.42 -18.67 -11.50
C SER A 37 17.98 -17.22 -11.73
N ILE A 38 17.21 -16.66 -10.79
CA ILE A 38 16.78 -15.25 -10.86
C ILE A 38 17.99 -14.33 -11.07
N ARG A 39 19.11 -14.65 -10.42
CA ARG A 39 20.36 -13.90 -10.56
C ARG A 39 20.87 -13.95 -12.00
N ASP A 40 20.99 -15.14 -12.58
CA ASP A 40 21.52 -15.30 -13.95
C ASP A 40 20.58 -14.62 -14.97
N ASN A 41 19.26 -14.73 -14.79
CA ASN A 41 18.27 -14.06 -15.63
C ASN A 41 18.38 -12.53 -15.58
N ILE A 42 18.49 -11.96 -14.38
CA ILE A 42 18.57 -10.50 -14.19
C ILE A 42 19.85 -9.93 -14.80
N TYR A 43 20.99 -10.60 -14.61
CA TYR A 43 22.30 -10.05 -15.01
C TYR A 43 22.71 -10.39 -16.44
N GLU A 44 22.27 -11.52 -17.00
CA GLU A 44 22.77 -11.99 -18.30
C GLU A 44 21.72 -11.94 -19.41
N GLN A 45 20.42 -12.00 -19.08
CA GLN A 45 19.35 -12.22 -20.08
C GLN A 45 18.28 -11.13 -20.11
N THR A 46 18.37 -10.12 -19.24
CA THR A 46 17.38 -9.05 -19.16
C THR A 46 17.68 -7.95 -20.19
N ALA A 47 16.86 -7.87 -21.23
CA ALA A 47 16.96 -6.82 -22.24
C ALA A 47 16.15 -5.54 -21.88
N LEU A 48 15.16 -5.68 -21.00
CA LEU A 48 14.23 -4.62 -20.63
C LEU A 48 13.76 -4.79 -19.17
N ILE A 49 13.75 -3.70 -18.42
CA ILE A 49 13.18 -3.62 -17.07
C ILE A 49 12.05 -2.61 -17.10
N ALA A 50 10.82 -3.09 -16.94
CA ALA A 50 9.64 -2.25 -16.85
C ALA A 50 9.35 -1.92 -15.38
N THR A 51 9.62 -0.68 -14.97
CA THR A 51 9.48 -0.25 -13.58
C THR A 51 8.08 0.36 -13.35
N HIS A 52 7.35 -0.19 -12.38
CA HIS A 52 6.03 0.30 -11.97
C HIS A 52 6.16 1.52 -11.03
N VAL A 53 6.71 2.61 -11.54
CA VAL A 53 6.82 3.90 -10.86
C VAL A 53 6.75 5.03 -11.88
N HIS A 54 6.26 6.18 -11.46
CA HIS A 54 6.36 7.40 -12.27
C HIS A 54 7.78 7.96 -12.16
N GLU A 55 8.41 8.36 -13.26
CA GLU A 55 9.80 8.85 -13.29
C GLU A 55 10.04 10.01 -12.31
N PHE A 56 9.13 10.97 -12.24
CA PHE A 56 9.20 12.09 -11.28
C PHE A 56 9.01 11.72 -9.80
N ALA A 57 8.50 10.53 -9.48
CA ALA A 57 8.33 10.07 -8.11
C ALA A 57 9.57 9.31 -7.59
N GLU A 58 10.54 9.04 -8.45
CA GLU A 58 11.76 8.31 -8.11
C GLU A 58 12.90 9.25 -7.71
N PHE A 59 13.80 8.77 -6.85
CA PHE A 59 15.04 9.49 -6.55
C PHE A 59 15.97 9.47 -7.75
N THR A 60 16.73 10.53 -7.96
CA THR A 60 17.73 10.59 -9.04
C THR A 60 18.81 9.53 -8.83
N HIS A 61 18.93 8.59 -9.77
CA HIS A 61 20.01 7.62 -9.84
C HIS A 61 20.42 7.37 -11.29
N PRO A 62 21.61 6.79 -11.54
CA PRO A 62 21.97 6.36 -12.88
C PRO A 62 20.94 5.37 -13.42
N THR A 63 20.45 5.64 -14.63
CA THR A 63 19.55 4.74 -15.37
C THR A 63 20.24 4.23 -16.63
N THR A 64 19.73 3.16 -17.21
CA THR A 64 20.20 2.63 -18.49
C THR A 64 19.06 2.65 -19.50
N ASN A 65 19.39 2.56 -20.78
CA ASN A 65 18.39 2.46 -21.85
C ASN A 65 17.52 1.20 -21.75
N MET A 66 17.85 0.22 -20.89
CA MET A 66 17.02 -0.96 -20.61
C MET A 66 15.87 -0.67 -19.65
N ILE A 67 15.92 0.41 -18.87
CA ILE A 67 14.86 0.75 -17.91
C ILE A 67 13.77 1.56 -18.63
N ARG A 68 12.52 1.16 -18.46
CA ARG A 68 11.33 1.87 -18.94
C ARG A 68 10.35 2.08 -17.80
N TYR A 69 9.99 3.33 -17.56
CA TYR A 69 8.97 3.71 -16.59
C TYR A 69 7.59 3.42 -17.17
N VAL A 70 6.83 2.58 -16.47
CA VAL A 70 5.46 2.21 -16.80
C VAL A 70 4.54 2.40 -15.58
N GLY A 71 4.82 3.39 -14.74
CA GLY A 71 3.99 3.70 -13.57
C GLY A 71 2.51 3.81 -13.91
N GLY A 72 1.65 3.24 -13.05
CA GLY A 72 0.20 3.30 -13.22
C GLY A 72 -0.39 2.32 -14.23
N PHE A 73 0.40 1.49 -14.93
CA PHE A 73 -0.15 0.56 -15.94
C PHE A 73 -1.18 -0.44 -15.40
N ALA A 74 -1.17 -0.70 -14.09
CA ALA A 74 -2.03 -1.64 -13.40
C ALA A 74 -3.24 -0.96 -12.72
N ILE A 75 -3.36 0.37 -12.84
CA ILE A 75 -4.49 1.13 -12.32
C ILE A 75 -5.61 1.02 -13.34
N ASN A 76 -6.76 0.51 -12.91
CA ASN A 76 -7.94 0.41 -13.78
C ASN A 76 -8.67 1.76 -13.84
N ASP A 77 -9.43 1.96 -14.91
CA ASP A 77 -10.31 3.12 -15.02
C ASP A 77 -11.35 3.12 -13.87
N PRO A 78 -11.52 4.26 -13.16
CA PRO A 78 -12.46 4.36 -12.06
C PRO A 78 -13.88 4.00 -12.49
N GLN A 79 -14.56 3.20 -11.68
CA GLN A 79 -15.95 2.82 -11.88
C GLN A 79 -16.89 3.66 -11.00
N PRO A 80 -18.17 3.81 -11.38
CA PRO A 80 -19.14 4.48 -10.54
C PRO A 80 -19.27 3.80 -9.17
N LEU A 81 -19.25 4.61 -8.10
CA LEU A 81 -19.40 4.11 -6.73
C LEU A 81 -20.77 3.48 -6.51
N SER A 82 -20.83 2.52 -5.58
CA SER A 82 -22.09 1.96 -5.11
C SER A 82 -22.94 3.04 -4.43
N LYS A 83 -24.27 2.85 -4.44
CA LYS A 83 -25.20 3.78 -3.78
C LYS A 83 -24.86 4.01 -2.31
N GLU A 84 -24.42 2.97 -1.61
CA GLU A 84 -24.03 3.05 -0.20
C GLU A 84 -22.83 4.00 0.02
N LEU A 85 -21.83 3.94 -0.86
CA LEU A 85 -20.66 4.83 -0.80
C LEU A 85 -21.02 6.25 -1.24
N ASP A 86 -21.89 6.40 -2.23
CA ASP A 86 -22.37 7.70 -2.67
C ASP A 86 -23.14 8.43 -1.56
N ASP A 87 -24.08 7.74 -0.91
CA ASP A 87 -24.82 8.25 0.25
C ASP A 87 -23.86 8.61 1.42
N LEU A 88 -22.80 7.81 1.60
CA LEU A 88 -21.80 8.03 2.63
C LEU A 88 -20.94 9.28 2.37
N LEU A 89 -20.50 9.49 1.12
CA LEU A 89 -19.74 10.66 0.70
C LEU A 89 -20.56 11.95 0.80
N ASN A 90 -21.88 11.88 0.60
CA ASN A 90 -22.79 13.02 0.71
C ASN A 90 -23.20 13.35 2.17
N LYS A 91 -22.87 12.48 3.13
CA LYS A 91 -23.40 12.58 4.51
C LYS A 91 -22.83 13.75 5.30
N ARG A 92 -21.62 14.19 4.98
CA ARG A 92 -20.89 15.24 5.70
C ARG A 92 -20.04 16.09 4.73
N PRO A 93 -19.65 17.31 5.11
CA PRO A 93 -18.87 18.20 4.23
C PRO A 93 -17.52 17.65 3.74
N ALA A 94 -16.90 16.73 4.48
CA ALA A 94 -15.61 16.16 4.12
C ALA A 94 -15.58 14.65 4.40
N THR A 95 -14.88 13.91 3.55
CA THR A 95 -14.67 12.47 3.72
C THR A 95 -13.18 12.14 3.67
N ILE A 96 -12.72 11.30 4.60
CA ILE A 96 -11.34 10.86 4.70
C ILE A 96 -11.29 9.34 4.60
N LEU A 97 -10.45 8.83 3.72
CA LEU A 97 -10.17 7.39 3.59
C LEU A 97 -8.94 7.05 4.42
N PHE A 98 -9.07 6.11 5.35
CA PHE A 98 -7.97 5.51 6.10
C PHE A 98 -7.78 4.06 5.64
N CYS A 99 -6.73 3.79 4.87
CA CYS A 99 -6.41 2.46 4.35
C CYS A 99 -4.92 2.16 4.40
N MET A 100 -4.53 1.19 5.23
CA MET A 100 -3.14 0.76 5.41
C MET A 100 -2.70 -0.36 4.43
N GLY A 101 -3.50 -0.62 3.38
CA GLY A 101 -3.21 -1.66 2.39
C GLY A 101 -3.44 -3.08 2.90
N SER A 102 -2.86 -4.08 2.24
CA SER A 102 -3.03 -5.50 2.55
C SER A 102 -1.92 -6.08 3.44
N LEU A 103 -0.73 -5.48 3.41
CA LEU A 103 0.44 -5.91 4.17
C LEU A 103 0.42 -5.37 5.61
N ALA A 104 0.20 -4.05 5.78
CA ALA A 104 0.08 -3.43 7.09
C ALA A 104 -1.40 -3.39 7.51
N GLN A 105 -1.95 -4.53 7.93
CA GLN A 105 -3.39 -4.61 8.22
C GLN A 105 -3.78 -3.75 9.44
N SER A 106 -4.88 -3.01 9.34
CA SER A 106 -5.35 -2.14 10.43
C SER A 106 -5.64 -2.92 11.71
N ARG A 107 -6.09 -4.19 11.60
CA ARG A 107 -6.32 -5.06 12.77
C ARG A 107 -5.05 -5.32 13.59
N GLU A 108 -3.88 -5.33 12.95
CA GLU A 108 -2.58 -5.59 13.57
C GLU A 108 -1.93 -4.33 14.15
N MET A 109 -2.55 -3.17 13.95
CA MET A 109 -2.15 -1.93 14.61
C MET A 109 -2.16 -2.13 16.13
N PRO A 110 -1.21 -1.57 16.90
CA PRO A 110 -1.27 -1.61 18.36
C PRO A 110 -2.57 -0.98 18.88
N ASP A 111 -3.22 -1.60 19.87
CA ASP A 111 -4.53 -1.13 20.37
C ASP A 111 -4.49 0.30 20.89
N GLN A 112 -3.37 0.72 21.48
CA GLN A 112 -3.18 2.11 21.92
C GLN A 112 -3.26 3.08 20.73
N LEU A 113 -2.67 2.71 19.59
CA LEU A 113 -2.69 3.54 18.38
C LEU A 113 -4.09 3.54 17.74
N LYS A 114 -4.78 2.40 17.71
CA LYS A 114 -6.20 2.34 17.26
C LYS A 114 -7.06 3.30 18.07
N LYS A 115 -6.93 3.29 19.41
CA LYS A 115 -7.70 4.16 20.31
C LYS A 115 -7.44 5.64 20.02
N VAL A 116 -6.16 6.03 19.85
CA VAL A 116 -5.81 7.41 19.51
C VAL A 116 -6.47 7.85 18.20
N PHE A 117 -6.44 7.04 17.15
CA PHE A 117 -7.12 7.36 15.90
C PHE A 117 -8.64 7.43 16.07
N ILE A 118 -9.26 6.48 16.78
CA ILE A 118 -10.71 6.47 17.02
C ILE A 118 -11.14 7.72 17.79
N GLU A 119 -10.44 8.08 18.86
CA GLU A 119 -10.71 9.27 19.67
C GLU A 119 -10.54 10.55 18.83
N THR A 120 -9.45 10.64 18.07
CA THR A 120 -9.16 11.78 17.20
C THR A 120 -10.24 11.95 16.13
N PHE A 121 -10.60 10.88 15.42
CA PHE A 121 -11.62 10.92 14.39
C PHE A 121 -13.00 11.25 14.97
N THR A 122 -13.34 10.68 16.13
CA THR A 122 -14.61 10.97 16.82
C THR A 122 -14.72 12.45 17.24
N SER A 123 -13.59 13.10 17.56
CA SER A 123 -13.56 14.53 17.89
C SER A 123 -13.87 15.45 16.70
N LEU A 124 -13.94 14.92 15.48
CA LEU A 124 -14.20 15.63 14.23
C LEU A 124 -15.56 15.23 13.63
N PRO A 125 -16.70 15.57 14.27
CA PRO A 125 -18.02 15.06 13.91
C PRO A 125 -18.53 15.49 12.52
N ASN A 126 -17.94 16.55 11.96
CA ASN A 126 -18.24 17.08 10.63
C ASN A 126 -17.50 16.35 9.50
N ILE A 127 -16.68 15.34 9.81
CA ILE A 127 -15.91 14.57 8.83
C ILE A 127 -16.36 13.12 8.88
N THR A 128 -16.60 12.53 7.72
CA THR A 128 -16.84 11.08 7.57
C THR A 128 -15.49 10.38 7.40
N PHE A 129 -15.23 9.35 8.19
CA PHE A 129 -14.02 8.52 8.06
C PHE A 129 -14.39 7.14 7.53
N ILE A 130 -13.87 6.77 6.37
CA ILE A 130 -13.95 5.41 5.84
C ILE A 130 -12.67 4.70 6.29
N TRP A 131 -12.80 3.70 7.17
CA TRP A 131 -11.65 2.95 7.69
C TRP A 131 -11.65 1.53 7.13
N LYS A 132 -10.65 1.20 6.31
CA LYS A 132 -10.43 -0.19 5.89
C LYS A 132 -9.93 -1.03 7.08
N TYR A 133 -10.79 -1.89 7.62
CA TYR A 133 -10.55 -2.68 8.83
C TYR A 133 -10.96 -4.14 8.59
N GLU A 134 -10.05 -5.08 8.85
CA GLU A 134 -10.15 -6.46 8.36
C GLU A 134 -11.05 -7.36 9.21
N GLU A 135 -11.38 -6.95 10.44
CA GLU A 135 -12.23 -7.68 11.37
C GLU A 135 -13.67 -7.19 11.33
N SER A 136 -14.61 -8.11 11.60
CA SER A 136 -16.05 -7.83 11.64
C SER A 136 -16.55 -7.40 13.02
N ASP A 137 -15.69 -7.42 14.05
CA ASP A 137 -16.08 -6.90 15.36
C ASP A 137 -15.97 -5.37 15.36
N HIS A 138 -17.12 -4.71 15.46
CA HIS A 138 -17.23 -3.26 15.49
C HIS A 138 -17.29 -2.69 16.92
N SER A 139 -17.06 -3.52 17.96
CA SER A 139 -17.11 -3.11 19.36
C SER A 139 -16.21 -1.90 19.66
N LEU A 140 -15.03 -1.84 19.05
CA LEU A 140 -14.07 -0.74 19.15
C LEU A 140 -14.61 0.61 18.62
N PHE A 141 -15.51 0.58 17.64
CA PHE A 141 -16.02 1.76 16.93
C PHE A 141 -17.42 2.19 17.38
N LYS A 142 -18.02 1.49 18.36
CA LYS A 142 -19.41 1.69 18.79
C LYS A 142 -19.76 3.14 19.16
N ASN A 143 -18.80 3.88 19.71
CA ASN A 143 -18.98 5.26 20.15
C ASN A 143 -18.50 6.30 19.12
N ALA A 144 -18.21 5.89 17.88
CA ALA A 144 -17.65 6.73 16.82
C ALA A 144 -18.61 6.84 15.62
N PRO A 145 -19.69 7.65 15.71
CA PRO A 145 -20.78 7.69 14.72
C PRO A 145 -20.37 8.27 13.35
N ASN A 146 -19.14 8.74 13.22
CA ASN A 146 -18.57 9.29 12.00
C ASN A 146 -17.48 8.38 11.39
N ILE A 147 -17.19 7.23 12.00
CA ILE A 147 -16.26 6.23 11.47
C ILE A 147 -17.06 5.06 10.90
N TYR A 148 -16.77 4.70 9.64
CA TYR A 148 -17.40 3.64 8.89
C TYR A 148 -16.33 2.62 8.50
N THR A 149 -16.41 1.44 9.08
CA THR A 149 -15.42 0.38 8.82
C THR A 149 -15.86 -0.49 7.65
N MET A 150 -14.94 -0.80 6.74
CA MET A 150 -15.17 -1.70 5.61
C MET A 150 -14.02 -2.71 5.51
N LYS A 151 -14.34 -3.98 5.26
CA LYS A 151 -13.31 -5.01 5.06
C LYS A 151 -12.54 -4.81 3.75
N TRP A 152 -13.25 -4.33 2.74
CA TRP A 152 -12.72 -4.01 1.42
C TRP A 152 -13.25 -2.64 1.00
N VAL A 153 -12.39 -1.86 0.35
CA VAL A 153 -12.73 -0.53 -0.19
C VAL A 153 -12.37 -0.50 -1.67
N PRO A 154 -13.24 0.05 -2.55
CA PRO A 154 -12.87 0.32 -3.93
C PRO A 154 -11.94 1.53 -3.96
N GLN A 155 -10.66 1.31 -3.63
CA GLN A 155 -9.68 2.39 -3.39
C GLN A 155 -9.52 3.30 -4.61
N THR A 156 -9.33 2.74 -5.80
CA THR A 156 -9.19 3.52 -7.05
C THR A 156 -10.42 4.38 -7.33
N ASP A 157 -11.63 3.82 -7.15
CA ASP A 157 -12.88 4.55 -7.40
C ASP A 157 -13.08 5.69 -6.39
N LEU A 158 -12.74 5.46 -5.11
CA LEU A 158 -12.81 6.47 -4.05
C LEU A 158 -11.78 7.58 -4.25
N LEU A 159 -10.55 7.25 -4.65
CA LEU A 159 -9.49 8.23 -4.91
C LEU A 159 -9.79 9.11 -6.12
N ALA A 160 -10.54 8.58 -7.09
CA ALA A 160 -11.00 9.35 -8.25
C ALA A 160 -12.20 10.28 -7.95
N ASP A 161 -12.90 10.12 -6.82
CA ASP A 161 -14.07 10.92 -6.46
C ASP A 161 -13.66 12.25 -5.78
N GLN A 162 -14.13 13.37 -6.31
CA GLN A 162 -13.79 14.71 -5.83
C GLN A 162 -14.28 15.03 -4.41
N ARG A 163 -15.23 14.24 -3.86
CA ARG A 163 -15.72 14.40 -2.49
C ARG A 163 -14.78 13.78 -1.45
N LEU A 164 -13.82 12.95 -1.87
CA LEU A 164 -12.78 12.45 -0.99
C LEU A 164 -11.77 13.57 -0.73
N SER A 165 -11.65 13.99 0.53
CA SER A 165 -10.85 15.15 0.94
C SER A 165 -9.44 14.80 1.35
N LEU A 166 -9.21 13.58 1.86
CA LEU A 166 -7.89 13.12 2.29
C LEU A 166 -7.80 11.59 2.21
N PHE A 167 -6.61 11.12 1.82
CA PHE A 167 -6.22 9.73 1.90
C PHE A 167 -5.09 9.52 2.91
N ILE A 168 -5.36 8.77 3.97
CA ILE A 168 -4.38 8.33 4.96
C ILE A 168 -3.97 6.89 4.63
N THR A 169 -2.70 6.72 4.25
CA THR A 169 -2.14 5.45 3.79
C THR A 169 -0.82 5.09 4.48
N HIS A 170 -0.44 3.81 4.42
CA HIS A 170 0.86 3.32 4.90
C HIS A 170 2.04 3.67 3.98
N GLY A 171 1.78 4.30 2.82
CA GLY A 171 2.82 4.69 1.86
C GLY A 171 3.28 3.55 0.94
N GLY A 172 2.42 2.57 0.69
CA GLY A 172 2.72 1.53 -0.31
C GLY A 172 2.77 2.11 -1.72
N VAL A 173 3.67 1.60 -2.56
CA VAL A 173 3.90 2.11 -3.93
C VAL A 173 2.61 2.19 -4.74
N ASN A 174 1.76 1.17 -4.70
CA ASN A 174 0.48 1.19 -5.42
C ASN A 174 -0.47 2.28 -4.90
N SER A 175 -0.58 2.43 -3.58
CA SER A 175 -1.39 3.49 -2.98
C SER A 175 -0.90 4.90 -3.35
N MET A 176 0.42 5.08 -3.50
CA MET A 176 1.02 6.35 -3.93
C MET A 176 0.82 6.62 -5.42
N LEU A 177 0.72 5.59 -6.25
CA LEU A 177 0.47 5.75 -7.69
C LEU A 177 -1.00 5.99 -8.00
N GLU A 178 -1.92 5.49 -7.16
CA GLU A 178 -3.36 5.70 -7.28
C GLU A 178 -3.83 7.06 -6.74
N SER A 179 -3.02 7.72 -5.91
CA SER A 179 -3.37 8.95 -5.18
C SER A 179 -3.05 10.24 -5.91
#